data_AF-A0A7C6UHZ2-F1
#
_entry.id   AF-A0A7C6UHZ2-F1
#
_cell.length_a   1.000
_cell.length_b   1.000
_cell.length_c   1.000
_cell.angle_alpha   90.00
_cell.angle_beta   90.00
_cell.angle_gamma   90.00
#
_symmetry.space_group_name_H-M   'P 1'
#
loop_
_entity.id
_entity.type
_entity.pdbx_description
1 polymer ?
#
loop_
_entity_poly.entity_id
_entity_poly.type
_entity_poly.pdbx_seq_one_letter_code
_entity_poly.pdbx_strand_id
1 'polypeptide(L)'
;MVTNSNTNSKVGVLLVGHGSRLPYGKDVLSNLATIYKEQTEYPVEIGFMNMNKPSIPTSINKLAQMGVEKIVVTPVFLAPGVHTRQDIPRILGLNNGDEPHEHGHDHHHGHSHDHDEDEEIIFQGEIVYTEPLGADPKIVAIIKDRVNNAL
;
A
#
# COMPACT_ATOMS: atom_id res chain seq x y z
N MET A 1 2.07 16.18 -36.93
CA MET A 1 1.31 15.60 -35.80
C MET A 1 2.24 14.62 -35.11
N VAL A 2 2.75 14.97 -33.94
CA VAL A 2 3.54 14.05 -33.12
C VAL A 2 2.54 13.25 -32.31
N THR A 3 2.44 11.95 -32.55
CA THR A 3 1.63 11.05 -31.74
C THR A 3 2.32 10.90 -30.38
N ASN A 4 1.85 11.65 -29.38
CA ASN A 4 2.17 11.37 -27.98
C ASN A 4 1.56 10.00 -27.65
N SER A 5 2.35 8.95 -27.85
CA SER A 5 2.02 7.61 -27.38
C SER A 5 1.77 7.69 -25.88
N ASN A 6 0.57 7.29 -25.50
CA ASN A 6 -0.05 7.42 -24.19
C ASN A 6 0.64 6.52 -23.16
N THR A 7 1.88 6.83 -22.76
CA THR A 7 2.64 6.01 -21.80
C THR A 7 2.10 6.09 -20.37
N ASN A 8 1.30 7.11 -20.05
CA ASN A 8 0.68 7.28 -18.74
C ASN A 8 -0.60 6.47 -18.53
N SER A 9 -1.28 6.02 -19.59
CA SER A 9 -2.56 5.28 -19.47
C SER A 9 -2.39 3.83 -19.01
N LYS A 10 -1.18 3.42 -18.60
CA LYS A 10 -0.85 2.04 -18.22
C LYS A 10 -0.29 1.92 -16.81
N VAL A 11 -0.24 3.00 -16.04
CA VAL A 11 0.28 2.99 -14.66
C VAL A 11 -0.88 3.20 -13.68
N GLY A 12 -1.02 2.28 -12.72
CA GLY A 12 -1.89 2.45 -11.55
C GLY A 12 -1.07 2.73 -10.29
N VAL A 13 -1.67 3.38 -9.31
CA VAL A 13 -1.06 3.64 -8.00
C VAL A 13 -1.89 2.96 -6.90
N LEU A 14 -1.21 2.22 -6.03
CA LEU A 14 -1.79 1.61 -4.85
C LEU A 14 -1.18 2.23 -3.59
N LEU A 15 -1.99 2.94 -2.81
CA LEU A 15 -1.60 3.41 -1.49
C LEU A 15 -1.90 2.34 -0.44
N VAL A 16 -0.87 1.87 0.28
CA VAL A 16 -1.01 0.77 1.24
C VAL A 16 -0.98 1.29 2.67
N GLY A 17 -2.00 0.92 3.45
CA GLY A 17 -2.02 1.13 4.90
C GLY A 17 -1.96 -0.18 5.69
N HIS A 18 -1.65 -0.08 6.97
CA HIS A 18 -1.67 -1.24 7.87
C HIS A 18 -3.08 -1.81 8.03
N GLY A 19 -4.06 -0.91 8.20
CA GLY A 19 -5.41 -1.23 8.62
C GLY A 19 -5.51 -1.44 10.14
N SER A 20 -6.68 -1.16 10.71
CA SER A 20 -6.93 -1.20 12.14
C SER A 20 -8.38 -1.52 12.46
N ARG A 21 -8.65 -1.98 13.69
CA ARG A 21 -10.03 -2.16 14.19
C ARG A 21 -10.81 -0.85 14.23
N LEU A 22 -10.13 0.25 14.57
CA LEU A 22 -10.70 1.59 14.57
C LEU A 22 -10.66 2.19 13.15
N PRO A 23 -11.61 3.07 12.79
CA PRO A 23 -11.72 3.57 11.42
C PRO A 23 -10.66 4.63 11.06
N TYR A 24 -10.02 5.26 12.05
CA TYR A 24 -9.17 6.44 11.84
C TYR A 24 -8.05 6.24 10.81
N GLY A 25 -7.36 5.10 10.85
CA GLY A 25 -6.30 4.80 9.88
C GLY A 25 -6.83 4.67 8.45
N LYS A 26 -7.98 4.00 8.31
CA LYS A 26 -8.68 3.86 7.03
C LYS A 26 -9.17 5.21 6.51
N ASP A 27 -9.74 6.05 7.38
CA ASP A 27 -10.27 7.36 7.00
C ASP A 27 -9.15 8.29 6.51
N VAL A 28 -8.03 8.33 7.22
CA VAL A 28 -6.84 9.10 6.79
C VAL A 28 -6.34 8.63 5.43
N LEU A 29 -6.15 7.33 5.23
CA LEU A 29 -5.67 6.80 3.95
C LEU A 29 -6.65 7.08 2.81
N SER A 30 -7.95 6.94 3.06
CA SER A 30 -9.00 7.21 2.07
C SER A 30 -9.01 8.68 1.67
N ASN A 31 -8.87 9.60 2.64
CA ASN A 31 -8.81 11.03 2.38
C ASN A 31 -7.53 11.41 1.60
N LEU A 32 -6.38 10.83 1.95
CA LEU A 32 -5.14 11.03 1.17
C LEU A 32 -5.29 10.55 -0.27
N ALA A 33 -5.94 9.40 -0.49
CA ALA A 33 -6.20 8.89 -1.83
C ALA A 33 -7.13 9.81 -2.63
N THR A 34 -8.18 10.36 -2.01
CA THR A 34 -9.07 11.34 -2.65
C THR A 34 -8.30 12.59 -3.07
N ILE A 35 -7.52 13.18 -2.16
CA ILE A 35 -6.69 14.36 -2.46
C ILE A 35 -5.69 14.05 -3.58
N TYR A 36 -5.06 12.87 -3.56
CA TYR A 36 -4.08 12.51 -4.58
C TYR A 36 -4.73 12.26 -5.95
N LYS A 37 -5.94 11.68 -6.01
CA LYS A 37 -6.73 11.52 -7.24
C LYS A 37 -7.02 12.84 -7.95
N GLU A 38 -7.16 13.94 -7.20
CA GLU A 38 -7.37 15.27 -7.77
C GLU A 38 -6.08 15.87 -8.37
N GLN A 39 -4.91 15.28 -8.07
CA GLN A 39 -3.59 15.79 -8.44
C GLN A 39 -2.85 14.90 -9.44
N THR A 40 -3.46 13.79 -9.86
CA THR A 40 -2.83 12.79 -10.72
C THR A 40 -3.78 12.31 -11.81
N GLU A 41 -3.21 11.88 -12.94
CA GLU A 41 -3.94 11.24 -14.04
C GLU A 41 -3.99 9.70 -13.91
N TYR A 42 -3.26 9.13 -12.95
CA TYR A 42 -3.23 7.68 -12.72
C TYR A 42 -4.49 7.17 -12.00
N PRO A 43 -5.00 5.98 -12.33
CA PRO A 43 -5.90 5.25 -11.46
C PRO A 43 -5.28 5.03 -10.08
N VAL A 44 -5.98 5.43 -9.02
CA VAL A 44 -5.52 5.29 -7.63
C VAL A 44 -6.48 4.40 -6.85
N GLU A 45 -5.95 3.39 -6.18
CA GLU A 45 -6.66 2.58 -5.18
C GLU A 45 -5.95 2.61 -3.84
N ILE A 46 -6.67 2.24 -2.78
CA ILE A 46 -6.11 1.99 -1.46
C ILE A 46 -6.13 0.49 -1.18
N GLY A 47 -5.20 -0.04 -0.41
CA GLY A 47 -5.21 -1.42 0.04
C GLY A 47 -4.72 -1.52 1.48
N PHE A 48 -5.25 -2.49 2.22
CA PHE A 48 -4.85 -2.71 3.61
C PHE A 48 -4.19 -4.07 3.77
N MET A 49 -3.15 -4.11 4.61
CA MET A 49 -2.45 -5.35 4.97
C MET A 49 -3.33 -6.26 5.84
N ASN A 50 -4.12 -5.69 6.77
CA ASN A 50 -5.02 -6.47 7.63
C ASN A 50 -6.22 -5.62 8.10
N MET A 51 -7.25 -6.28 8.67
CA MET A 51 -8.42 -5.74 9.39
C MET A 51 -9.39 -4.87 8.60
N ASN A 52 -8.94 -4.16 7.58
CA ASN A 52 -9.77 -3.30 6.75
C ASN A 52 -9.80 -3.82 5.32
N LYS A 53 -10.90 -3.52 4.62
CA LYS A 53 -11.07 -3.77 3.20
C LYS A 53 -11.07 -2.45 2.43
N PRO A 54 -10.63 -2.44 1.16
CA PRO A 54 -10.16 -3.61 0.38
C PRO A 54 -8.77 -4.11 0.78
N SER A 55 -8.49 -5.40 0.56
CA SER A 55 -7.15 -5.97 0.80
C SER A 55 -6.17 -5.50 -0.29
N ILE A 56 -4.87 -5.66 -0.07
CA ILE A 56 -3.84 -5.38 -1.09
C ILE A 56 -4.12 -6.16 -2.39
N PRO A 57 -4.34 -7.50 -2.37
CA PRO A 57 -4.69 -8.26 -3.58
C PRO A 57 -5.95 -7.76 -4.28
N THR A 58 -7.04 -7.49 -3.53
CA THR A 58 -8.30 -6.99 -4.10
C THR A 58 -8.06 -5.72 -4.92
N SER A 59 -7.28 -4.78 -4.37
CA SER A 59 -7.02 -3.49 -4.99
C SER A 59 -6.07 -3.59 -6.18
N ILE A 60 -5.09 -4.49 -6.15
CA ILE A 60 -4.26 -4.80 -7.31
C ILE A 60 -5.11 -5.35 -8.46
N ASN A 61 -5.97 -6.33 -8.16
CA ASN A 61 -6.85 -6.93 -9.16
C ASN A 61 -7.84 -5.92 -9.73
N LYS A 62 -8.31 -4.97 -8.92
CA LYS A 62 -9.14 -3.86 -9.38
C LYS A 62 -8.38 -2.94 -10.34
N LEU A 63 -7.15 -2.55 -10.01
CA LEU A 63 -6.30 -1.77 -10.91
C LEU A 63 -6.02 -2.53 -12.23
N ALA A 64 -5.78 -3.84 -12.14
CA ALA A 64 -5.58 -4.71 -13.30
C ALA A 64 -6.79 -4.69 -14.25
N GLN A 65 -8.01 -4.74 -13.71
CA GLN A 65 -9.25 -4.65 -14.50
C GLN A 65 -9.41 -3.30 -15.23
N MET A 66 -8.70 -2.26 -14.79
CA MET A 66 -8.65 -0.96 -15.47
C MET A 66 -7.65 -0.92 -16.63
N GLY A 67 -6.95 -2.03 -16.92
CA GLY A 67 -6.04 -2.16 -18.06
C GLY A 67 -4.65 -1.58 -17.83
N VAL A 68 -4.24 -1.37 -16.57
CA VAL A 68 -2.86 -0.96 -16.26
C VAL A 68 -1.89 -2.11 -16.54
N GLU A 69 -0.65 -1.79 -16.91
CA GLU A 69 0.45 -2.76 -17.11
C GLU A 69 1.54 -2.62 -16.04
N LYS A 70 1.51 -1.54 -15.26
CA LYS A 70 2.40 -1.27 -14.14
C LYS A 70 1.60 -0.77 -12.94
N ILE A 71 1.92 -1.25 -11.75
CA ILE A 71 1.35 -0.76 -10.49
C ILE A 71 2.48 -0.29 -9.58
N VAL A 72 2.41 0.99 -9.19
CA VAL A 72 3.31 1.56 -8.16
C VAL A 72 2.63 1.42 -6.81
N VAL A 73 3.23 0.64 -5.93
CA VAL A 73 2.73 0.37 -4.58
C VAL A 73 3.51 1.23 -3.59
N THR A 74 2.82 2.17 -2.95
CA THR A 74 3.42 3.11 -1.98
C THR A 74 2.90 2.82 -0.57
N PRO A 75 3.75 2.34 0.36
CA PRO A 75 3.37 2.16 1.75
C PRO A 75 3.26 3.53 2.45
N VAL A 76 2.04 3.90 2.89
CA VAL A 76 1.77 5.14 3.62
C VAL A 76 2.10 4.97 5.10
N PHE A 77 3.38 4.77 5.39
CA PHE A 77 3.95 4.59 6.71
C PHE A 77 5.05 5.63 6.95
N LEU A 78 5.17 6.13 8.19
CA LEU A 78 6.22 7.11 8.52
C LEU A 78 7.63 6.51 8.50
N ALA A 79 7.76 5.24 8.88
CA ALA A 79 9.06 4.58 8.99
C ALA A 79 8.97 3.14 8.45
N PRO A 80 10.09 2.60 7.95
CA PRO A 80 10.17 1.18 7.62
C PRO A 80 10.08 0.32 8.88
N GLY A 81 9.43 -0.84 8.76
CA GLY A 81 9.31 -1.84 9.82
C GLY A 81 9.07 -3.24 9.24
N VAL A 82 8.75 -4.21 10.10
CA VAL A 82 8.46 -5.60 9.68
C VAL A 82 7.43 -5.63 8.56
N HIS A 83 6.33 -4.90 8.72
CA HIS A 83 5.25 -4.85 7.73
C HIS A 83 5.68 -4.33 6.35
N THR A 84 6.48 -3.27 6.30
CA THR A 84 6.93 -2.69 5.02
C THR A 84 8.12 -3.44 4.41
N ARG A 85 8.88 -4.20 5.21
CA ARG A 85 10.08 -4.92 4.73
C ARG A 85 9.84 -6.38 4.42
N GLN A 86 8.82 -6.99 5.02
CA GLN A 86 8.57 -8.43 4.94
C GLN A 86 7.15 -8.71 4.49
N ASP A 87 6.14 -8.25 5.25
CA ASP A 87 4.76 -8.67 5.02
C ASP A 87 4.19 -8.15 3.70
N ILE A 88 4.31 -6.84 3.43
CA ILE A 88 3.82 -6.25 2.17
C ILE A 88 4.59 -6.81 0.96
N PRO A 89 5.94 -6.84 0.93
CA PRO A 89 6.67 -7.51 -0.15
C PRO A 89 6.26 -8.97 -0.37
N ARG A 90 6.01 -9.73 0.71
CA ARG A 90 5.51 -11.11 0.64
C ARG A 90 4.13 -11.20 -0.02
N ILE A 91 3.19 -10.35 0.38
CA ILE A 91 1.86 -10.26 -0.24
C ILE A 91 1.98 -9.94 -1.73
N LEU A 92 2.93 -9.07 -2.11
CA LEU A 92 3.16 -8.67 -3.50
C LEU A 92 3.96 -9.71 -4.31
N GLY A 93 4.43 -10.80 -3.70
CA GLY A 93 5.30 -11.79 -4.37
C GLY A 93 6.70 -11.27 -4.72
N LEU A 94 7.17 -10.20 -4.07
CA LEU A 94 8.45 -9.53 -4.37
C LEU A 94 9.64 -10.07 -3.55
N ASN A 95 9.51 -11.24 -2.94
CA ASN A 95 10.54 -11.76 -2.05
C ASN A 95 11.85 -12.04 -2.81
N ASN A 96 12.93 -11.39 -2.38
CA ASN A 96 14.30 -11.63 -2.83
C ASN A 96 14.85 -12.91 -2.19
N GLY A 97 14.41 -14.10 -2.61
CA GLY A 97 15.12 -15.36 -2.34
C GLY A 97 15.30 -15.81 -0.88
N ASP A 98 14.83 -15.07 0.13
CA ASP A 98 14.85 -15.54 1.51
C ASP A 98 13.60 -16.39 1.77
N GLU A 99 13.78 -17.71 1.70
CA GLU A 99 12.82 -18.67 2.25
C GLU A 99 12.55 -18.30 3.72
N PRO A 100 11.30 -18.39 4.20
CA PRO A 100 11.00 -18.08 5.58
C PRO A 100 11.72 -19.08 6.49
N HIS A 101 12.70 -18.61 7.25
CA HIS A 101 13.15 -19.31 8.44
C HIS A 101 11.99 -19.33 9.44
N GLU A 102 11.27 -20.46 9.49
CA GLU A 102 10.37 -20.79 10.57
C GLU A 102 11.16 -20.83 11.89
N HIS A 103 11.07 -19.76 12.68
CA HIS A 103 11.37 -19.85 14.10
C HIS A 103 10.15 -20.46 14.80
N GLY A 104 10.05 -21.79 14.75
CA GLY A 104 9.12 -22.56 15.55
C GLY A 104 9.43 -22.41 17.04
N HIS A 105 8.72 -21.50 17.70
CA HIS A 105 8.54 -21.54 19.14
C HIS A 105 7.08 -21.91 19.43
N ASP A 106 6.86 -23.19 19.74
CA ASP A 106 5.58 -23.72 20.19
C ASP A 106 5.14 -23.08 21.50
N HIS A 107 4.28 -22.06 21.38
CA HIS A 107 3.38 -21.66 22.44
C HIS A 107 1.95 -21.70 21.89
N HIS A 108 1.23 -22.77 22.22
CA HIS A 108 -0.20 -22.90 21.98
C HIS A 108 -0.98 -21.80 22.71
N HIS A 109 -1.22 -20.70 22.00
CA HIS A 109 -2.36 -19.82 22.24
C HIS A 109 -3.15 -19.73 20.95
N GLY A 110 -4.37 -20.26 20.97
CA GLY A 110 -5.31 -20.17 19.85
C GLY A 110 -5.65 -18.71 19.57
N HIS A 111 -4.92 -18.10 18.65
CA HIS A 111 -5.33 -16.89 17.97
C HIS A 111 -5.85 -17.32 16.60
N SER A 112 -7.16 -17.39 16.49
CA SER A 112 -7.86 -17.39 15.21
C SER A 112 -7.49 -16.10 14.48
N HIS A 113 -6.44 -16.16 13.66
CA HIS A 113 -6.33 -15.24 12.54
C HIS A 113 -7.39 -15.70 11.55
N ASP A 114 -8.54 -15.01 11.53
CA ASP A 114 -9.40 -14.94 10.36
C ASP A 114 -8.55 -14.35 9.23
N HIS A 115 -7.74 -15.20 8.59
CA HIS A 115 -7.29 -14.94 7.24
C HIS A 115 -8.55 -15.11 6.39
N ASP A 116 -9.31 -14.03 6.24
CA ASP A 116 -10.20 -13.87 5.10
C ASP A 116 -9.43 -14.40 3.88
N GLU A 117 -10.00 -15.42 3.23
CA GLU A 117 -9.55 -16.08 1.99
C GLU A 117 -8.33 -15.40 1.35
N ASP A 118 -7.20 -16.12 1.28
CA ASP A 118 -5.97 -15.66 0.62
C ASP A 118 -6.28 -15.28 -0.84
N GLU A 119 -6.73 -14.05 -1.06
CA GLU A 119 -7.06 -13.54 -2.39
C GLU A 119 -5.77 -13.49 -3.21
N GLU A 120 -5.72 -14.25 -4.29
CA GLU A 120 -4.55 -14.28 -5.17
C GLU A 120 -4.47 -13.02 -6.03
N ILE A 121 -3.27 -12.51 -6.21
CA ILE A 121 -2.97 -11.47 -7.20
C ILE A 121 -2.93 -12.14 -8.58
N ILE A 122 -3.89 -11.79 -9.45
CA ILE A 122 -3.95 -12.29 -10.83
C ILE A 122 -3.25 -11.35 -11.83
N PHE A 123 -2.70 -10.24 -11.34
CA PHE A 123 -2.03 -9.25 -12.15
C PHE A 123 -0.66 -9.73 -12.63
N GLN A 124 -0.45 -9.75 -13.94
CA GLN A 124 0.79 -10.21 -14.58
C GLN A 124 1.73 -9.08 -15.02
N GLY A 125 1.38 -7.82 -14.71
CA GLY A 125 2.20 -6.66 -15.04
C GLY A 125 3.31 -6.39 -14.04
N GLU A 126 4.02 -5.28 -14.22
CA GLU A 126 5.13 -4.87 -13.36
C GLU A 126 4.60 -4.28 -12.05
N ILE A 127 5.06 -4.79 -10.90
CA ILE A 127 4.81 -4.18 -9.60
C ILE A 127 6.10 -3.47 -9.14
N VAL A 128 5.98 -2.18 -8.87
CA VAL A 128 7.07 -1.35 -8.32
C VAL A 128 6.72 -0.98 -6.88
N TYR A 129 7.50 -1.47 -5.92
CA TYR A 129 7.33 -1.14 -4.51
C TYR A 129 8.23 0.02 -4.09
N THR A 130 7.67 1.09 -3.53
CA THR A 130 8.43 2.28 -3.10
C THR A 130 8.81 2.23 -1.63
N GLU A 131 9.75 3.09 -1.24
CA GLU A 131 10.01 3.35 0.18
C GLU A 131 8.78 3.98 0.88
N PRO A 132 8.64 3.80 2.21
CA PRO A 132 7.72 4.56 3.04
C PRO A 132 8.02 6.06 3.05
N LEU A 133 7.15 6.86 3.67
CA LEU A 133 7.24 8.33 3.69
C LEU A 133 8.56 8.84 4.27
N GLY A 134 9.06 8.19 5.33
CA GLY A 134 10.35 8.52 5.92
C GLY A 134 10.44 9.92 6.54
N ALA A 135 11.67 10.33 6.82
CA ALA A 135 12.01 11.65 7.36
C ALA A 135 12.13 12.69 6.24
N ASP A 136 11.01 13.07 5.64
CA ASP A 136 10.97 14.08 4.57
C ASP A 136 10.72 15.51 5.12
N PRO A 137 11.38 16.56 4.60
CA PRO A 137 11.12 17.96 4.99
C PRO A 137 9.64 18.38 4.91
N LYS A 138 8.84 17.79 4.03
CA LYS A 138 7.39 18.03 3.93
C LYS A 138 6.64 17.50 5.16
N ILE A 139 7.08 16.39 5.74
CA ILE A 139 6.53 15.88 7.00
C ILE A 139 6.88 16.86 8.14
N VAL A 140 8.10 17.40 8.14
CA VAL A 140 8.51 18.44 9.10
C VAL A 140 7.66 19.70 8.96
N ALA A 141 7.29 20.11 7.73
CA ALA A 141 6.38 21.24 7.51
C ALA A 141 5.00 20.99 8.16
N ILE A 142 4.42 19.80 7.99
CA ILE A 142 3.15 19.44 8.63
C ILE A 142 3.27 19.47 10.16
N ILE A 143 4.39 19.00 10.72
CA ILE A 143 4.64 19.08 12.18
C ILE A 143 4.73 20.53 12.63
N LYS A 144 5.46 21.37 11.89
CA LYS A 144 5.62 22.80 12.19
C LYS A 144 4.26 23.52 12.20
N ASP A 145 3.41 23.26 11.22
CA ASP A 145 2.07 23.86 11.15
C ASP A 145 1.21 23.46 12.36
N ARG A 146 1.25 22.18 12.76
CA ARG A 146 0.53 21.69 13.95
C ARG A 146 1.03 22.35 15.24
N VAL A 147 2.34 22.49 15.41
CA VAL A 147 2.93 23.15 16.59
C VAL A 147 2.55 24.62 16.61
N ASN A 148 2.70 25.33 15.49
CA ASN A 148 2.37 26.75 15.41
C ASN A 148 0.88 27.03 15.64
N ASN A 149 -0.02 26.13 15.21
CA ASN A 149 -1.46 26.27 15.46
C ASN A 149 -1.85 26.04 16.92
N ALA A 150 -0.97 25.43 17.72
CA ALA A 150 -1.19 25.18 19.14
C ALA A 150 -0.53 26.22 20.07
N LEU A 151 0.28 27.12 19.51
CA LEU A 151 0.91 28.25 20.19
C LEU A 151 0.08 29.52 20.00
#